data_AF-A0A699ZP67-F1
#
_entry.id   AF-A0A699ZP67-F1
#
_cell.length_a   1.000
_cell.length_b   1.000
_cell.length_c   1.000
_cell.angle_alpha   90.00
_cell.angle_beta   90.00
_cell.angle_gamma   90.00
#
_symmetry.space_group_name_H-M   'P 1'
#
loop_
_entity.id
_entity.type
_entity.pdbx_description
1 polymer ?
#
loop_
_entity_poly.entity_id
_entity_poly.type
_entity_poly.pdbx_seq_one_letter_code
_entity_poly.pdbx_strand_id
1 'polypeptide(L)' 'ALVDDWVLLDEEEIADAMLLMLQKQGKLVEGAAGVALAAVTKLKDRLAGLRVAVIVCGGNVALDTLSQLLQRHKA' A
#
# COMPACT_ATOMS: atom_id res chain seq x y z
N ALA A 1 -9.59 1.55 -25.29
CA ALA A 1 -8.89 2.28 -24.21
C ALA A 1 -7.81 1.37 -23.62
N LEU A 2 -6.74 1.91 -23.03
CA LEU A 2 -5.64 1.10 -22.44
C LEU A 2 -5.75 0.96 -20.89
N VAL A 3 -6.62 1.75 -20.26
CA VAL A 3 -6.88 1.74 -18.81
C VAL A 3 -8.40 1.62 -18.61
N ASP A 4 -8.81 0.72 -17.71
CA ASP A 4 -10.22 0.42 -17.46
C ASP A 4 -10.83 1.22 -16.30
N ASP A 5 -10.05 1.51 -15.24
CA ASP A 5 -10.55 2.18 -14.03
C ASP A 5 -9.43 2.93 -13.28
N TRP A 6 -9.83 3.85 -12.40
CA TRP A 6 -8.95 4.64 -11.53
C TRP A 6 -9.46 4.62 -10.10
N VAL A 7 -8.54 4.58 -9.14
CA VAL A 7 -8.88 4.62 -7.71
C VAL A 7 -8.14 5.79 -7.07
N LEU A 8 -8.86 6.59 -6.30
CA LEU A 8 -8.28 7.63 -5.46
C LEU A 8 -8.04 7.09 -4.06
N LEU A 9 -6.91 7.49 -3.50
CA LEU A 9 -6.45 7.10 -2.17
C LEU A 9 -6.03 8.35 -1.42
N ASP A 10 -6.21 8.33 -0.10
CA ASP A 10 -5.57 9.29 0.79
C ASP A 10 -4.23 8.75 1.33
N GLU A 11 -3.47 9.63 2.00
CA GLU A 11 -2.18 9.30 2.59
C GLU A 11 -2.30 8.29 3.76
N GLU A 12 -3.45 8.22 4.44
CA GLU A 12 -3.65 7.26 5.53
C GLU A 12 -3.79 5.85 4.97
N GLU A 13 -4.58 5.68 3.91
CA GLU A 13 -4.74 4.41 3.19
C GLU A 13 -3.39 3.89 2.66
N ILE A 14 -2.53 4.79 2.15
CA ILE A 14 -1.19 4.45 1.66
C ILE A 14 -0.29 4.01 2.82
N ALA A 15 -0.26 4.76 3.92
CA ALA A 15 0.57 4.45 5.09
C ALA A 15 0.18 3.11 5.72
N ASP A 16 -1.12 2.83 5.85
CA ASP A 16 -1.64 1.56 6.37
C ASP A 16 -1.23 0.38 5.49
N ALA A 17 -1.27 0.56 4.17
CA ALA A 17 -0.85 -0.47 3.23
C ALA A 17 0.66 -0.75 3.27
N MET A 18 1.47 0.31 3.40
CA MET A 18 2.92 0.17 3.61
C MET A 18 3.21 -0.62 4.89
N LEU A 19 2.49 -0.33 5.98
CA LEU A 19 2.65 -1.04 7.23
C LEU A 19 2.20 -2.49 7.16
N LEU A 20 1.06 -2.75 6.49
CA LEU A 20 0.55 -4.10 6.28
C LEU A 20 1.58 -4.95 5.55
N MET A 21 2.25 -4.40 4.52
CA MET A 21 3.29 -5.09 3.77
C MET A 21 4.49 -5.43 4.67
N LEU A 22 4.90 -4.49 5.52
CA LEU A 22 5.97 -4.72 6.48
C LEU A 22 5.59 -5.81 7.50
N GLN A 23 4.40 -5.76 8.06
CA GLN A 23 3.93 -6.72 9.07
C GLN A 23 3.72 -8.13 8.51
N LYS A 24 3.18 -8.24 7.29
CA LYS A 24 2.81 -9.55 6.71
C LYS A 24 3.94 -10.20 5.92
N GLN A 25 4.81 -9.41 5.31
CA GLN A 25 5.84 -9.90 4.39
C GLN A 25 7.25 -9.53 4.83
N GLY A 26 7.43 -8.70 5.87
CA GLY A 26 8.74 -8.22 6.29
C GLY A 26 9.41 -7.29 5.27
N LYS A 27 8.65 -6.77 4.29
CA LYS A 27 9.18 -5.94 3.21
C LYS A 27 8.80 -4.48 3.41
N LEU A 28 9.81 -3.62 3.38
CA LEU A 28 9.61 -2.18 3.27
C LEU A 28 9.21 -1.84 1.83
N VAL A 29 8.19 -1.00 1.70
CA VAL A 29 7.72 -0.45 0.44
C VAL A 29 7.62 1.06 0.58
N GLU A 30 7.98 1.79 -0.46
CA GLU A 30 7.85 3.24 -0.50
C GLU A 30 6.40 3.66 -0.77
N GLY A 31 6.07 4.94 -0.50
CA GLY A 31 4.69 5.45 -0.66
C GLY A 31 4.11 5.18 -2.04
N ALA A 32 4.87 5.42 -3.11
CA ALA A 32 4.43 5.16 -4.48
C ALA A 32 4.07 3.68 -4.73
N ALA A 33 4.83 2.74 -4.15
CA ALA A 33 4.50 1.32 -4.23
C ALA A 33 3.34 0.94 -3.28
N GLY A 34 3.22 1.63 -2.16
CA GLY A 34 2.11 1.53 -1.21
C GLY A 34 0.74 1.84 -1.84
N VAL A 35 0.69 2.76 -2.81
CA VAL A 35 -0.54 3.12 -3.56
C VAL A 35 -1.24 1.88 -4.13
N ALA A 36 -0.50 0.98 -4.79
CA ALA A 36 -1.08 -0.21 -5.41
C ALA A 36 -1.64 -1.19 -4.36
N LEU A 37 -0.97 -1.31 -3.21
CA LEU A 37 -1.41 -2.16 -2.10
C LEU A 37 -2.64 -1.58 -1.38
N ALA A 38 -2.67 -0.27 -1.20
CA ALA A 38 -3.80 0.45 -0.63
C ALA A 38 -5.03 0.32 -1.52
N ALA A 39 -4.86 0.47 -2.84
CA ALA A 39 -5.95 0.28 -3.81
C ALA A 39 -6.57 -1.11 -3.72
N VAL A 40 -5.73 -2.16 -3.65
CA VAL A 40 -6.22 -3.55 -3.54
C VAL A 40 -6.97 -3.77 -2.22
N THR A 41 -6.50 -3.15 -1.13
CA THR A 41 -7.16 -3.23 0.18
C THR A 41 -8.52 -2.52 0.16
N LYS A 42 -8.59 -1.32 -0.43
CA LYS A 42 -9.83 -0.55 -0.62
C LYS A 42 -10.83 -1.27 -1.51
N LEU A 43 -10.34 -1.95 -2.54
CA LEU A 43 -11.16 -2.69 -3.51
C LEU A 43 -11.40 -4.16 -3.14
N LYS A 44 -11.05 -4.61 -1.93
CA LYS A 44 -11.06 -6.03 -1.53
C LYS A 44 -12.38 -6.75 -1.88
N ASP A 45 -13.52 -6.09 -1.68
CA ASP A 45 -14.84 -6.69 -1.90
C ASP A 45 -15.15 -6.82 -3.40
N ARG A 46 -14.72 -5.84 -4.21
CA ARG A 46 -14.82 -5.88 -5.69
C ARG A 46 -13.89 -6.92 -6.31
N LEU A 47 -12.78 -7.22 -5.65
CA LEU A 47 -11.75 -8.15 -6.12
C LEU A 47 -11.94 -9.57 -5.56
N ALA A 48 -12.91 -9.80 -4.68
CA ALA A 48 -13.14 -11.07 -4.04
C ALA A 48 -13.37 -12.20 -5.07
N GLY A 49 -12.68 -13.33 -4.88
CA GLY A 49 -12.74 -14.48 -5.79
C GLY A 49 -11.97 -14.33 -7.10
N LEU A 50 -11.38 -13.16 -7.37
CA LEU A 50 -10.54 -12.95 -8.54
C LEU A 50 -9.07 -13.28 -8.25
N ARG A 51 -8.31 -13.53 -9.32
CA ARG A 51 -6.84 -13.61 -9.25
C ARG A 51 -6.27 -12.22 -9.45
N VAL A 52 -5.66 -11.68 -8.41
CA VAL A 52 -5.12 -10.31 -8.41
C VAL A 52 -3.60 -10.35 -8.36
N ALA A 53 -2.95 -9.61 -9.25
CA ALA A 53 -1.52 -9.33 -9.19
C ALA A 53 -1.31 -7.85 -8.88
N VAL A 54 -0.34 -7.55 -8.00
CA VAL A 54 -0.01 -6.19 -7.58
C VAL A 54 1.46 -5.94 -7.91
N ILE A 55 1.74 -4.84 -8.61
CA ILE A 55 3.10 -4.45 -8.94
C ILE A 55 3.63 -3.58 -7.80
N VAL A 56 4.70 -4.05 -7.16
CA VAL A 56 5.45 -3.30 -6.15
C VAL A 56 6.71 -2.76 -6.82
N CYS A 57 6.72 -1.46 -7.10
CA CYS A 57 7.76 -0.83 -7.93
C CYS A 57 9.02 -0.41 -7.17
N GLY A 58 8.96 -0.27 -5.84
CA GLY A 58 10.07 0.26 -5.06
C GLY A 58 9.93 0.04 -3.55
N GLY A 59 11.03 0.30 -2.85
CA GLY A 59 11.16 0.09 -1.40
C GLY A 59 12.18 1.02 -0.76
N ASN A 60 12.50 2.14 -1.41
CA ASN A 60 13.50 3.06 -0.91
C ASN A 60 12.86 4.02 0.11
N VAL A 61 12.72 3.55 1.34
CA VAL A 61 12.08 4.30 2.43
C VAL A 61 13.13 4.98 3.30
N ALA A 62 13.03 6.30 3.45
CA ALA A 62 13.86 7.03 4.40
C ALA A 62 13.54 6.62 5.84
N LEU A 63 14.56 6.57 6.71
CA LEU A 63 14.38 6.18 8.11
C LEU A 63 13.40 7.07 8.86
N ASP A 64 13.39 8.38 8.56
CA ASP A 64 12.46 9.34 9.18
C ASP A 64 11.00 9.03 8.80
N THR A 65 10.75 8.70 7.53
CA THR A 65 9.42 8.28 7.06
C THR A 65 8.98 6.99 7.73
N LEU A 66 9.88 5.99 7.83
CA LEU A 66 9.58 4.75 8.53
C LEU A 66 9.28 4.99 10.02
N SER A 67 10.07 5.86 10.67
CA SER A 67 9.87 6.22 12.08
C SER A 67 8.51 6.87 12.30
N GLN A 68 8.12 7.83 11.46
CA GLN A 68 6.80 8.47 11.52
C GLN A 68 5.66 7.46 11.33
N LEU A 69 5.80 6.57 10.34
CA LEU A 69 4.80 5.53 10.04
C LEU A 69 4.62 4.56 11.23
N LEU A 70 5.71 4.15 11.87
CA LEU A 70 5.67 3.29 13.06
C LEU A 70 5.12 4.00 14.30
N GLN A 71 5.41 5.30 14.47
CA GLN A 71 4.86 6.09 15.57
C GLN A 71 3.35 6.26 15.43
N ARG A 72 2.88 6.49 14.20
CA ARG A 72 1.47 6.66 13.88
C ARG A 72 0.62 5.41 14.18
N HIS A 73 1.19 4.21 14.01
CA HIS A 73 0.52 2.94 14.35
C HIS A 73 0.53 2.58 15.84
N LYS A 74 1.38 3.20 16.65
CA LYS A 74 1.41 2.95 18.10
C LYS A 74 0.32 3.71 18.87
N ALA A 75 -0.34 4.68 18.22
CA ALA A 75 -1.47 5.43 18.75
C ALA A 75 -2.78 4.70 18.43
#